data_AF-A0A2E1FY42-F1
#
_entry.id   AF-A0A2E1FY42-F1
#
_cell.length_a   1.000
_cell.length_b   1.000
_cell.length_c   1.000
_cell.angle_alpha   90.00
_cell.angle_beta   90.00
_cell.angle_gamma   90.00
#
_symmetry.space_group_name_H-M   'P 1'
#
loop_
_entity.id
_entity.type
_entity.pdbx_description
1 polymer ?
#
loop_
_entity_poly.entity_id
_entity_poly.type
_entity_poly.pdbx_seq_one_letter_code
_entity_poly.pdbx_strand_id
1 'polypeptide(L)' 'MFRLKLVPDNSAFNFLRQMRLTAAFSAMLVLVSMGLFFGKGLNLGIDFRGGILIEAQSQNAVEVAK' A
#
# COMPACT_ATOMS: atom_id res chain seq x y z
N MET A 1 -37.05 1.96 16.93
CA MET A 1 -35.76 2.07 16.22
C MET A 1 -35.00 0.77 16.41
N PHE A 2 -34.69 0.04 15.34
CA PHE A 2 -33.97 -1.22 15.42
C PHE A 2 -32.46 -0.91 15.53
N ARG A 3 -31.80 -1.35 16.60
CA ARG A 3 -30.34 -1.19 16.77
C ARG A 3 -29.68 -2.53 16.46
N LEU A 4 -28.92 -2.57 15.36
CA LEU A 4 -28.10 -3.74 15.03
C LEU A 4 -26.91 -3.82 16.01
N LYS A 5 -26.76 -4.96 16.68
CA LYS A 5 -25.67 -5.20 17.63
C LYS A 5 -24.75 -6.29 17.08
N LEU A 6 -23.60 -5.86 16.55
CA LEU A 6 -22.62 -6.74 15.90
C LEU A 6 -21.62 -7.36 16.89
N VAL A 7 -21.45 -6.77 18.07
CA VAL A 7 -20.49 -7.22 19.08
C VAL A 7 -21.24 -7.42 20.41
N PRO A 8 -21.08 -8.58 21.08
CA PRO A 8 -21.62 -8.83 22.42
C PRO A 8 -21.10 -7.84 23.48
N ASP A 9 -21.89 -7.57 24.52
CA ASP A 9 -21.48 -6.64 25.60
C ASP A 9 -20.26 -7.15 26.39
N ASN A 10 -20.10 -8.48 26.45
CA ASN A 10 -19.07 -9.15 27.25
C ASN A 10 -17.94 -9.73 26.38
N SER A 11 -17.61 -9.07 25.26
CA SER A 11 -16.52 -9.52 24.39
C SER A 11 -15.14 -9.31 25.03
N ALA A 12 -14.48 -10.41 25.41
CA ALA A 12 -13.13 -10.40 25.99
C ALA A 12 -12.06 -10.85 24.97
N PHE A 13 -11.88 -10.07 23.91
CA PHE A 13 -10.84 -10.35 22.92
C PHE A 13 -9.45 -9.93 23.43
N ASN A 14 -8.51 -10.87 23.44
CA ASN A 14 -7.11 -10.58 23.80
C ASN A 14 -6.30 -10.19 22.56
N PHE A 15 -6.41 -8.92 22.15
CA PHE A 15 -5.68 -8.37 21.00
C PHE A 15 -4.15 -8.36 21.19
N LEU A 16 -3.69 -8.35 22.43
CA LEU A 16 -2.27 -8.26 22.76
C LEU A 16 -1.57 -9.62 22.83
N ARG A 17 -2.32 -10.73 22.78
CA ARG A 17 -1.78 -12.09 22.86
C ARG A 17 -0.65 -12.34 21.86
N GLN A 18 -0.74 -11.74 20.68
CA GLN A 18 0.25 -11.91 19.60
C GLN A 18 1.07 -10.64 19.33
N MET A 19 1.02 -9.64 20.21
CA MET A 19 1.65 -8.33 20.01
C MET A 19 3.12 -8.43 19.61
N ARG A 20 3.90 -9.32 20.25
CA ARG A 20 5.32 -9.50 19.93
C ARG A 20 5.54 -10.03 18.51
N LEU A 21 4.73 -11.00 18.07
CA LEU A 21 4.83 -11.60 16.75
C LEU A 21 4.42 -10.60 15.66
N THR A 22 3.29 -9.92 15.84
CA THR A 22 2.80 -8.94 14.86
C THR A 22 3.68 -7.69 14.80
N ALA A 23 4.20 -7.23 15.94
CA ALA A 23 5.16 -6.12 15.98
C ALA A 23 6.49 -6.49 15.30
N ALA A 24 7.03 -7.69 15.56
CA ALA A 24 8.26 -8.15 14.90
C ALA A 24 8.05 -8.28 13.38
N PHE A 25 6.92 -8.83 12.94
CA PHE A 25 6.58 -8.92 11.53
C PHE A 25 6.43 -7.53 10.89
N SER A 26 5.78 -6.59 11.57
CA SER A 26 5.67 -5.20 11.10
C SER A 26 7.04 -4.53 10.98
N ALA A 27 7.91 -4.68 11.98
CA ALA A 27 9.28 -4.17 11.93
C ALA A 27 10.08 -4.77 10.77
N MET A 28 9.95 -6.08 10.53
CA MET A 28 10.56 -6.74 9.37
C MET A 28 10.07 -6.13 8.05
N LEU A 29 8.76 -5.90 7.89
CA LEU A 29 8.20 -5.29 6.68
C LEU A 29 8.72 -3.85 6.46
N VAL A 30 8.89 -3.08 7.53
CA VAL A 30 9.51 -1.74 7.46
C VAL A 30 10.94 -1.84 6.95
N LEU A 31 11.74 -2.77 7.49
CA LEU A 31 13.12 -2.98 7.05
C LEU A 31 13.18 -3.44 5.58
N VAL A 32 12.28 -4.34 5.16
CA VAL A 32 12.16 -4.76 3.75
C VAL A 32 11.81 -3.57 2.86
N SER A 33 10.88 -2.71 3.28
CA SER A 33 10.52 -1.50 2.55
C SER A 33 11.70 -0.56 2.38
N MET A 34 12.48 -0.32 3.44
CA MET A 34 13.72 0.45 3.36
C MET A 34 14.73 -0.20 2.42
N GLY A 35 14.90 -1.53 2.51
CA GLY A 35 15.77 -2.28 1.60
C GLY A 35 15.36 -2.15 0.14
N LEU A 36 14.07 -2.24 -0.18
CA LEU A 36 13.56 -2.03 -1.54
C LEU A 36 13.75 -0.59 -2.00
N PHE A 37 13.53 0.39 -1.12
CA PHE A 37 13.70 1.81 -1.42
C PHE A 37 15.14 2.12 -1.86
N PHE A 38 16.14 1.65 -1.12
CA PHE A 38 17.56 1.92 -1.46
C PHE A 38 18.14 0.94 -2.50
N GLY A 39 17.69 -0.32 -2.51
CA GLY A 39 18.23 -1.35 -3.39
C GLY A 39 17.61 -1.35 -4.80
N LYS A 40 16.27 -1.39 -4.89
CA LYS A 40 15.55 -1.35 -6.18
C LYS A 40 15.43 0.08 -6.72
N GLY A 41 15.40 1.06 -5.81
CA GLY A 41 15.15 2.46 -6.15
C GLY A 41 13.67 2.74 -6.42
N LEU A 42 13.40 4.00 -6.74
CA LEU A 42 12.06 4.50 -7.03
C LEU A 42 11.83 4.63 -8.54
N ASN A 43 10.56 4.51 -8.94
CA ASN A 43 10.09 4.92 -10.26
C ASN A 43 10.02 6.46 -10.30
N LEU A 44 11.19 7.10 -10.41
CA LEU A 44 11.32 8.55 -10.41
C LEU A 44 10.82 9.15 -11.73
N GLY A 45 9.95 10.15 -11.64
CA GLY A 45 9.43 10.90 -12.78
C GLY A 45 10.43 11.91 -13.37
N ILE A 46 9.96 12.65 -14.37
CA ILE A 46 10.77 13.64 -15.11
C ILE A 46 11.28 14.78 -14.22
N ASP A 47 10.60 15.11 -13.12
CA ASP A 47 11.04 16.15 -12.19
C ASP A 47 12.36 15.79 -11.48
N PHE A 48 12.67 14.49 -11.36
CA PHE A 48 13.86 14.00 -10.65
C PHE A 48 14.94 13.43 -11.58
N ARG A 49 14.57 12.92 -12.75
CA ARG A 49 15.51 12.32 -13.72
C ARG A 49 15.66 13.11 -15.02
N GLY A 50 14.84 14.14 -15.24
CA GLY A 50 14.68 14.77 -16.54
C GLY A 50 13.98 13.86 -17.54
N GLY A 51 13.68 14.38 -18.73
CA GLY A 51 13.03 13.64 -19.81
C GLY A 51 11.79 14.36 -20.36
N ILE A 52 11.07 13.66 -21.25
CA ILE A 52 9.85 14.16 -21.87
C ILE A 52 8.68 13.29 -21.40
N LEU A 53 7.65 13.91 -20.84
CA LEU A 53 6.37 13.28 -20.57
C LEU A 53 5.43 13.56 -21.76
N ILE A 54 4.92 12.50 -22.39
CA ILE A 54 3.92 12.61 -23.46
C ILE A 54 2.57 12.19 -22.87
N GLU A 55 1.62 13.12 -22.84
CA GLU A 55 0.24 12.83 -22.47
C GLU A 55 -0.63 12.81 -23.73
N ALA A 56 -1.29 11.68 -23.98
CA ALA A 56 -2.18 11.50 -25.12
C ALA A 56 -3.60 11.25 -24.61
N GLN A 57 -4.55 12.04 -25.10
CA GLN A 57 -5.97 11.86 -24.81
C GLN A 57 -6.72 11.52 -26.12
N SER A 58 -7.66 10.58 -26.04
CA SER A 58 -8.52 10.24 -27.17
C SER A 58 -9.94 10.02 -26.70
N GLN A 59 -10.89 10.57 -27.45
CA GLN A 59 -12.32 10.40 -27.23
C GLN A 59 -12.82 9.05 -27.76
N ASN A 60 -12.08 8.43 -28.67
CA ASN A 60 -12.41 7.15 -29.29
C ASN A 60 -11.37 6.08 -28.95
N ALA A 61 -11.70 4.81 -29.15
CA ALA A 61 -10.77 3.70 -28.96
C ALA A 61 -9.52 3.90 -29.81
N VAL A 62 -8.35 3.93 -29.17
CA VAL A 62 -7.05 4.04 -29.84
C VAL A 62 -6.42 2.65 -29.88
N GLU A 63 -6.12 2.19 -31.08
CA GLU A 63 -5.27 1.02 -31.28
C GLU A 63 -3.80 1.46 -31.18
N VAL A 64 -3.12 1.05 -30.12
CA VAL A 64 -1.69 1.33 -29.94
C VAL A 64 -0.93 0.18 -30.61
N ALA A 65 -0.09 0.52 -31.59
CA ALA A 65 0.76 -0.46 -32.28
C ALA A 65 1.69 -1.16 -31.27
N LYS A 66 1.84 -2.48 -31.44
CA LYS A 66 2.61 -3.35 -30.55
C LYS A 66 4.12 -3.22 -30.77
#